data_AF-A0A350LXM9-F1
#
_entry.id   AF-A0A350LXM9-F1
#
_cell.length_a   1.000
_cell.length_b   1.000
_cell.length_c   1.000
_cell.angle_alpha   90.00
_cell.angle_beta   90.00
_cell.angle_gamma   90.00
#
_symmetry.space_group_name_H-M   'P 1'
#
loop_
_entity.id
_entity.type
_entity.pdbx_description
1 polymer ?
#
loop_
_entity_poly.entity_id
_entity_poly.type
_entity_poly.pdbx_seq_one_letter_code
_entity_poly.pdbx_strand_id
1 'polypeptide(L)'
;DWLAACARLAEHAREDHLVLPGHKLPFTGLPLRMRQLAGNHHAALDRLRDFLIEPRTAADCFPLLFKRRVEAGTYGLALVESVAHLNHLMHAGEVTRWRRADGAWLWKVRDQEQPGCP
;
A
#
# COMPACT_ATOMS: atom_id res chain seq x y z
N ASP A 1 -12.16 -0.29 -3.87
CA ASP A 1 -10.84 -0.91 -3.66
C ASP A 1 -10.80 -1.58 -2.27
N TRP A 2 -9.62 -2.03 -1.81
CA TRP A 2 -9.44 -2.72 -0.52
C TRP A 2 -9.76 -1.82 0.69
N LEU A 3 -9.33 -0.54 0.67
CA LEU A 3 -9.63 0.42 1.74
C LEU A 3 -11.14 0.65 1.86
N ALA A 4 -11.85 0.82 0.74
CA ALA A 4 -13.30 0.95 0.75
C ALA A 4 -14.00 -0.29 1.31
N ALA A 5 -13.46 -1.50 1.08
CA ALA A 5 -14.00 -2.73 1.66
C ALA A 5 -13.80 -2.77 3.19
N CYS A 6 -12.63 -2.36 3.67
CA CYS A 6 -12.37 -2.21 5.11
C CYS A 6 -13.30 -1.18 5.76
N ALA A 7 -13.55 -0.05 5.10
CA ALA A 7 -14.46 0.99 5.59
C ALA A 7 -15.89 0.45 5.75
N ARG A 8 -16.44 -0.22 4.73
CA ARG A 8 -17.78 -0.82 4.81
C ARG A 8 -17.90 -1.87 5.90
N LEU A 9 -16.88 -2.71 6.09
CA LEU A 9 -16.89 -3.70 7.18
C LEU A 9 -16.83 -3.04 8.56
N ALA A 10 -16.10 -1.93 8.68
CA ALA A 10 -15.98 -1.18 9.93
C ALA A 10 -17.31 -0.61 10.42
N GLU A 11 -18.24 -0.26 9.52
CA GLU A 11 -19.59 0.21 9.86
C GLU A 11 -20.42 -0.83 10.63
N HIS A 12 -20.09 -2.11 10.47
CA HIS A 12 -20.77 -3.21 11.17
C HIS A 12 -19.99 -3.73 12.37
N ALA A 13 -18.79 -3.21 12.63
CA ALA A 13 -17.89 -3.76 13.63
C ALA A 13 -18.34 -3.44 15.06
N ARG A 14 -18.41 -4.47 15.90
CA ARG A 14 -18.65 -4.32 17.35
C ARG A 14 -17.54 -4.98 18.16
N GLU A 15 -17.30 -4.46 19.35
CA GLU A 15 -16.23 -4.96 20.24
C GLU A 15 -16.46 -6.42 20.65
N ASP A 16 -17.71 -6.86 20.77
CA ASP A 16 -18.13 -8.19 21.20
C ASP A 16 -18.11 -9.27 20.09
N HIS A 17 -17.84 -8.88 18.85
CA HIS A 17 -17.81 -9.83 17.73
C HIS A 17 -16.65 -10.81 17.84
N LEU A 18 -16.96 -12.11 17.79
CA LEU A 18 -15.97 -13.15 17.55
C LEU A 18 -15.64 -13.22 16.06
N VAL A 19 -14.44 -12.80 15.70
CA VAL A 19 -13.93 -12.82 14.33
C VAL A 19 -13.27 -14.17 14.05
N LEU A 20 -13.67 -14.80 12.94
CA LEU A 20 -13.10 -16.06 12.45
C LEU A 20 -12.29 -15.80 11.16
N PRO A 21 -11.00 -15.41 11.28
CA PRO A 21 -10.20 -15.06 10.10
C PRO A 21 -9.78 -16.31 9.32
N GLY A 22 -9.54 -16.16 8.01
CA GLY A 22 -9.02 -17.26 7.17
C GLY A 22 -7.60 -17.73 7.54
N HIS A 23 -6.87 -16.94 8.33
CA HIS A 23 -5.55 -17.28 8.87
C HIS A 23 -5.41 -16.76 10.31
N LYS A 24 -4.57 -17.43 11.12
CA LYS A 24 -4.32 -17.17 12.56
C LYS A 24 -5.51 -17.57 13.45
N LEU A 25 -5.48 -17.16 14.71
CA LEU A 25 -6.47 -17.53 15.72
C LEU A 25 -7.70 -16.60 15.69
N PRO A 26 -8.89 -17.10 16.07
CA PRO A 26 -10.06 -16.28 16.36
C PRO A 26 -9.78 -15.19 17.40
N PHE A 27 -10.46 -14.05 17.30
CA PHE A 27 -10.25 -12.91 18.21
C PHE A 27 -11.50 -12.02 18.34
N THR A 28 -11.53 -11.14 19.35
CA THR A 28 -12.51 -10.06 19.54
C THR A 28 -11.83 -8.68 19.40
N GLY A 29 -12.61 -7.59 19.36
CA GLY A 29 -12.06 -6.23 19.14
C GLY A 29 -11.93 -5.87 17.66
N LEU A 30 -12.94 -6.22 16.86
CA LEU A 30 -13.01 -5.93 15.43
C LEU A 30 -12.86 -4.42 15.11
N PRO A 31 -13.46 -3.46 15.85
CA PRO A 31 -13.31 -2.03 15.55
C PRO A 31 -11.85 -1.56 15.60
N LEU A 32 -11.12 -1.99 16.64
CA LEU A 32 -9.68 -1.70 16.76
C LEU A 32 -8.91 -2.30 15.58
N ARG A 33 -9.21 -3.55 15.21
CA ARG A 33 -8.53 -4.22 14.10
C ARG A 33 -8.77 -3.50 12.76
N MET A 34 -9.98 -3.01 12.51
CA MET A 34 -10.30 -2.24 11.30
C MET A 34 -9.50 -0.94 11.24
N ARG A 35 -9.43 -0.19 12.35
CA ARG A 35 -8.58 1.02 12.44
C ARG A 35 -7.11 0.71 12.18
N GLN A 36 -6.60 -0.40 12.74
CA GLN A 36 -5.22 -0.82 12.50
C GLN A 36 -4.95 -1.17 11.02
N LEU A 37 -5.87 -1.88 10.35
CA LEU A 37 -5.72 -2.23 8.94
C LEU A 37 -5.66 -0.99 8.06
N ALA A 38 -6.59 -0.05 8.25
CA ALA A 38 -6.62 1.20 7.52
C ALA A 38 -5.38 2.06 7.82
N GLY A 39 -5.05 2.23 9.11
CA GLY A 39 -3.90 3.03 9.54
C GLY A 39 -2.56 2.49 9.02
N ASN A 40 -2.36 1.17 9.05
CA ASN A 40 -1.15 0.54 8.52
C ASN A 40 -1.00 0.77 7.01
N HIS A 41 -2.11 0.74 6.26
CA HIS A 41 -2.10 0.99 4.82
C HIS A 41 -1.80 2.44 4.50
N HIS A 42 -2.44 3.41 5.17
CA HIS A 42 -2.14 4.83 4.97
C HIS A 42 -0.67 5.15 5.32
N ALA A 43 -0.19 4.67 6.47
CA ALA A 43 1.21 4.86 6.86
C ALA A 43 2.19 4.25 5.85
N ALA A 44 1.82 3.15 5.18
CA ALA A 44 2.62 2.57 4.11
C ALA A 44 2.65 3.47 2.86
N LEU A 45 1.51 4.03 2.47
CA LEU A 45 1.44 5.00 1.36
C LEU A 45 2.28 6.25 1.66
N ASP A 46 2.25 6.76 2.90
CA ASP A 46 3.05 7.93 3.31
C ASP A 46 4.56 7.65 3.16
N ARG A 47 5.03 6.51 3.66
CA ARG A 47 6.44 6.10 3.47
C ARG A 47 6.81 5.97 2.00
N LEU A 48 5.89 5.50 1.15
CA LEU A 48 6.14 5.39 -0.28
C LEU A 48 6.22 6.76 -0.95
N ARG A 49 5.36 7.72 -0.59
CA ARG A 49 5.42 9.10 -1.10
C ARG A 49 6.79 9.72 -0.84
N ASP A 50 7.29 9.58 0.39
CA ASP A 50 8.60 10.11 0.77
C ASP A 50 9.76 9.40 0.03
N PHE A 51 9.64 8.10 -0.22
CA PHE A 51 10.69 7.32 -0.86
C PHE A 51 10.75 7.47 -2.39
N LEU A 52 9.60 7.76 -3.01
CA LEU A 52 9.43 7.91 -4.45
C LEU A 52 9.74 9.33 -4.95
N ILE A 53 10.33 10.20 -4.12
CA ILE A 53 10.91 11.47 -4.59
C ILE A 53 11.99 11.23 -5.65
N GLU A 54 12.70 10.10 -5.54
CA GLU A 54 13.60 9.57 -6.56
C GLU A 54 12.94 8.40 -7.30
N PRO A 55 13.32 8.14 -8.57
CA PRO A 55 12.80 7.00 -9.31
C PRO A 55 13.19 5.66 -8.66
N ARG A 56 12.21 4.82 -8.32
CA ARG A 56 12.42 3.49 -7.72
C ARG A 56 11.64 2.40 -8.45
N THR A 57 12.11 1.16 -8.34
CA THR A 57 11.33 -0.01 -8.78
C THR A 57 10.37 -0.46 -7.66
N ALA A 58 9.39 -1.31 -8.01
CA ALA A 58 8.51 -1.92 -7.01
C ALA A 58 9.26 -2.82 -6.01
N ALA A 59 10.37 -3.44 -6.43
CA ALA A 59 11.21 -4.26 -5.56
C ALA A 59 11.96 -3.41 -4.52
N ASP A 60 12.39 -2.21 -4.89
CA ASP A 60 13.07 -1.28 -3.98
C ASP A 60 12.15 -0.82 -2.83
N CYS A 61 10.83 -0.90 -3.03
CA CYS A 61 9.83 -0.50 -2.04
C CYS A 61 9.63 -1.56 -0.93
N PHE A 62 10.17 -2.77 -1.07
CA PHE A 62 9.91 -3.88 -0.14
C PHE A 62 10.27 -3.55 1.31
N PRO A 63 11.43 -2.95 1.63
CA PRO A 63 11.79 -2.66 3.02
C PRO A 63 10.81 -1.70 3.72
N LEU A 64 10.07 -0.89 2.97
CA LEU A 64 9.10 0.07 3.53
C LEU A 64 7.74 -0.55 3.80
N LEU A 65 7.39 -1.60 3.06
CA LEU A 65 6.10 -2.28 3.14
C LEU A 65 6.14 -3.49 4.06
N PHE A 66 7.29 -4.17 4.13
CA PHE A 66 7.45 -5.41 4.86
C PHE A 66 8.40 -5.24 6.05
N LYS A 67 7.92 -5.59 7.25
CA LYS A 67 8.72 -5.55 8.49
C LYS A 67 9.83 -6.61 8.56
N ARG A 68 9.90 -7.52 7.58
CA ARG A 68 10.88 -8.62 7.51
C ARG A 68 11.50 -8.65 6.14
N ARG A 69 12.71 -9.21 6.06
CA ARG A 69 13.38 -9.46 4.78
C ARG A 69 12.49 -10.36 3.93
N VAL A 70 12.25 -9.94 2.69
CA VAL A 70 11.54 -10.74 1.70
C VAL A 70 12.50 -11.81 1.18
N GLU A 71 12.07 -13.06 1.26
CA GLU A 71 12.82 -14.24 0.82
C GLU A 71 12.27 -14.73 -0.52
N ALA A 72 12.97 -15.65 -1.19
CA ALA A 72 12.58 -16.13 -2.51
C ALA A 72 11.13 -16.65 -2.56
N GLY A 73 10.68 -17.36 -1.52
CA GLY A 73 9.31 -17.90 -1.44
C GLY A 73 8.21 -16.85 -1.27
N THR A 74 8.53 -15.66 -0.77
CA THR A 74 7.56 -14.57 -0.54
C THR A 74 7.72 -13.41 -1.52
N TYR A 75 8.75 -13.45 -2.37
CA TYR A 75 9.07 -12.40 -3.33
C TYR A 75 7.90 -12.08 -4.27
N GLY A 76 7.23 -13.09 -4.83
CA GLY A 76 6.10 -12.89 -5.73
C GLY A 76 4.94 -12.15 -5.06
N LEU A 77 4.59 -12.54 -3.82
CA LEU A 77 3.54 -11.88 -3.05
C LEU A 77 3.92 -10.44 -2.71
N ALA A 78 5.16 -10.24 -2.23
CA ALA A 78 5.69 -8.92 -1.93
C ALA A 78 5.66 -7.99 -3.14
N LEU A 79 6.01 -8.50 -4.32
CA LEU A 79 5.97 -7.74 -5.57
C LEU A 79 4.55 -7.30 -5.92
N VAL A 80 3.58 -8.21 -5.87
CA VAL A 80 2.18 -7.91 -6.20
C VAL A 80 1.60 -6.88 -5.23
N GLU A 81 1.87 -7.01 -3.94
CA GLU A 81 1.45 -6.03 -2.94
C GLU A 81 2.09 -4.65 -3.16
N SER A 82 3.40 -4.60 -3.41
CA SER A 82 4.08 -3.33 -3.74
C SER A 82 3.49 -2.67 -4.98
N VAL A 83 3.26 -3.44 -6.05
CA VAL A 83 2.63 -2.94 -7.27
C VAL A 83 1.20 -2.45 -7.01
N ALA A 84 0.45 -3.10 -6.12
CA ALA A 84 -0.89 -2.65 -5.74
C ALA A 84 -0.87 -1.27 -5.07
N HIS A 85 0.06 -1.04 -4.14
CA HIS A 85 0.25 0.28 -3.51
C HIS A 85 0.68 1.35 -4.53
N LEU A 86 1.63 1.03 -5.41
CA LEU A 86 2.10 1.96 -6.44
C LEU A 86 0.99 2.31 -7.44
N ASN A 87 0.20 1.31 -7.85
CA ASN A 87 -0.97 1.54 -8.69
C ASN A 87 -2.00 2.42 -7.98
N HIS A 88 -2.25 2.22 -6.67
CA HIS A 88 -3.16 3.07 -5.92
C HIS A 88 -2.72 4.54 -5.97
N LEU A 89 -1.44 4.83 -5.68
CA LEU A 89 -0.89 6.19 -5.79
C LEU A 89 -0.97 6.75 -7.21
N MET A 90 -0.78 5.91 -8.24
CA MET A 90 -0.85 6.34 -9.64
C MET A 90 -2.28 6.69 -10.04
N HIS A 91 -3.28 5.92 -9.60
CA HIS A 91 -4.70 6.24 -9.83
C HIS A 91 -5.14 7.47 -9.04
N ALA A 92 -4.52 7.73 -7.88
CA ALA A 92 -4.69 8.98 -7.13
C ALA A 92 -3.98 10.19 -7.80
N GLY A 93 -3.22 9.97 -8.87
CA GLY A 93 -2.50 11.02 -9.60
C GLY A 93 -1.21 11.49 -8.92
N GLU A 94 -0.78 10.82 -7.86
CA GLU A 94 0.33 11.25 -7.01
C GLU A 94 1.71 10.79 -7.52
N VAL A 95 1.75 9.68 -8.26
CA VAL A 95 2.97 9.13 -8.87
C VAL A 95 2.80 8.92 -10.36
N THR A 96 3.92 8.89 -11.08
CA THR A 96 4.02 8.48 -12.48
C THR A 96 4.99 7.32 -12.62
N ARG A 97 4.96 6.63 -13.77
CA ARG A 97 5.88 5.54 -14.09
C ARG A 97 6.35 5.57 -15.53
N TRP A 98 7.57 5.09 -15.77
CA TRP A 98 8.12 4.87 -17.09
C TRP A 98 8.99 3.61 -17.11
N ARG A 99 9.19 3.06 -18.31
CA ARG A 99 9.93 1.81 -18.48
C ARG A 99 11.38 2.12 -18.83
N ARG A 100 12.32 1.47 -18.14
CA ARG A 100 13.76 1.52 -18.46
C ARG A 100 14.09 0.60 -19.65
N ALA A 101 15.32 0.70 -20.14
CA ALA A 101 15.84 -0.13 -21.23
C ALA A 101 15.86 -1.64 -20.90
N ASP A 102 16.03 -2.00 -19.62
CA ASP A 102 15.96 -3.39 -19.13
C ASP A 102 14.54 -3.93 -18.95
N GLY A 103 13.52 -3.11 -19.28
CA GLY A 103 12.12 -3.48 -19.19
C GLY A 103 11.50 -3.31 -17.81
N ALA A 104 12.23 -2.86 -16.79
CA ALA A 104 11.68 -2.58 -15.47
C ALA A 104 10.93 -1.25 -15.43
N TRP A 105 9.86 -1.19 -14.63
CA TRP A 105 9.13 0.05 -14.35
C TRP A 105 9.79 0.82 -13.21
N LEU A 106 10.11 2.08 -13.47
CA LEU A 106 10.44 3.07 -12.44
C LEU A 106 9.20 3.88 -12.09
N TRP A 107 9.07 4.20 -10.82
CA TRP A 107 7.99 4.98 -10.23
C TRP A 107 8.59 6.18 -9.52
N LYS A 108 7.95 7.34 -9.65
CA LYS A 108 8.34 8.59 -8.97
C LYS A 108 7.09 9.40 -8.64
N VAL A 109 7.11 10.15 -7.55
CA VAL A 109 6.12 11.20 -7.27
C VAL A 109 6.05 12.15 -8.48
N ARG A 110 4.83 12.51 -8.87
CA ARG A 110 4.59 13.46 -9.96
C ARG A 110 5.09 14.83 -9.50
N ASP A 111 5.89 15.48 -10.32
CA ASP A 111 6.26 16.86 -10.08
C ASP A 111 4.97 17.70 -10.10
N GLN A 112 4.72 18.47 -9.04
CA GLN A 112 3.58 19.39 -8.97
C GLN A 112 3.85 20.50 -10.00
N GLU A 113 3.33 20.37 -11.22
CA GLU A 113 3.34 21.44 -12.19
C GLU A 113 2.51 22.61 -11.62
N GLN A 114 3.20 23.73 -11.39
CA GLN A 114 2.58 25.00 -11.02
C GLN A 114 1.51 25.35 -12.06
N PRO A 115 0.27 25.73 -11.67
CA PRO A 115 -0.67 26.26 -12.64
C PRO A 115 -0.03 27.49 -13.29
N GLY A 116 0.05 27.48 -14.63
CA GLY A 116 0.71 28.50 -15.42
C GLY A 116 0.32 29.91 -14.97
N CYS A 117 1.35 30.74 -14.74
CA CYS A 117 1.20 32.20 -14.67
C CYS A 117 0.76 32.70 -16.06
N PRO A 118 -0.15 33.69 -16.13
CA PRO A 118 -1.06 33.91 -17.26
C PRO A 118 -0.39 34.33 -18.57
#